data_AF-A0A916E5N3-F1
#
_entry.id   AF-A0A916E5N3-F1
#
_cell.length_a   1.000
_cell.length_b   1.000
_cell.length_c   1.000
_cell.angle_alpha   90.00
_cell.angle_beta   90.00
_cell.angle_gamma   90.00
#
_symmetry.space_group_name_H-M   'P 1'
#
loop_
_entity.id
_entity.type
_entity.pdbx_description
1 polymer ?
#
loop_
_entity_poly.entity_id
_entity_poly.type
_entity_poly.pdbx_seq_one_letter_code
_entity_poly.pdbx_strand_id
1 'polypeptide(L)'
;MDLTLLKNYKKPIIEYSETGRNYTYNIIEEGNYLPVAYLKYTKRQNGFQIPDNYEVEMSWIKPKKRHLVRCIIKYVDNNPIYWVCYGNNYQHQIKSEKSCSDAASLYAKALDPETKTRHSGPYVFGLQLEILQQARNAKRRAATLKPFDNLTLTGQNNYAKKIAKSVHAIFNQTAIKSYHLEDKPILKSIEFDNFFILVWGRKMLKT
;
A
#
# COMPACT_ATOMS: atom_id res chain seq x y z
N MET A 1 11.09 3.94 -12.24
CA MET A 1 9.96 3.55 -11.36
C MET A 1 10.56 2.85 -10.15
N ASP A 2 10.57 3.54 -9.02
CA ASP A 2 11.50 3.22 -7.92
C ASP A 2 10.90 2.20 -6.95
N LEU A 3 11.52 1.01 -6.90
CA LEU A 3 11.14 -0.10 -6.02
C LEU A 3 11.45 0.19 -4.54
N THR A 4 12.16 1.28 -4.24
CA THR A 4 12.50 1.72 -2.88
C THR A 4 11.29 2.21 -2.07
N LEU A 5 10.26 2.78 -2.73
CA LEU A 5 9.04 3.25 -2.05
C LEU A 5 8.23 2.11 -1.42
N LEU A 6 8.18 0.95 -2.08
CA LEU A 6 7.43 -0.22 -1.60
C LEU A 6 8.10 -0.95 -0.42
N LYS A 7 9.43 -0.89 -0.30
CA LYS A 7 10.16 -1.49 0.83
C LYS A 7 10.03 -0.70 2.13
N ASN A 8 9.56 0.56 2.07
CA ASN A 8 9.54 1.49 3.21
C ASN A 8 8.15 1.75 3.80
N TYR A 9 7.09 1.07 3.34
CA TYR A 9 5.77 1.14 3.98
C TYR A 9 5.73 0.28 5.26
N LYS A 10 6.48 0.73 6.27
CA LYS A 10 6.45 0.21 7.65
C LYS A 10 6.13 1.30 8.67
N LYS A 11 5.99 2.56 8.25
CA LYS A 11 5.66 3.67 9.13
C LYS A 11 4.15 3.93 9.08
N PRO A 12 3.43 3.86 10.21
CA PRO A 12 2.00 4.20 10.27
C PRO A 12 1.79 5.71 10.08
N ILE A 13 2.83 6.52 10.29
CA ILE A 13 2.74 7.98 10.19
C ILE A 13 3.23 8.45 8.82
N ILE A 14 2.39 9.21 8.13
CA ILE A 14 2.66 9.83 6.83
C ILE A 14 2.53 11.35 6.98
N GLU A 15 3.62 12.05 6.68
CA GLU A 15 3.61 13.50 6.55
C GLU A 15 3.37 13.88 5.09
N TYR A 16 2.45 14.80 4.86
CA TYR A 16 2.06 15.22 3.52
C TYR A 16 1.91 16.73 3.50
N SER A 17 2.58 17.37 2.55
CA SER A 17 2.51 18.82 2.36
C SER A 17 2.01 19.14 0.96
N GLU A 18 1.05 20.07 0.87
CA GLU A 18 0.56 20.56 -0.41
C GLU A 18 0.18 22.04 -0.29
N THR A 19 0.68 22.87 -1.20
CA THR A 19 0.36 24.31 -1.27
C THR A 19 0.56 25.05 0.07
N GLY A 20 1.58 24.67 0.85
CA GLY A 20 1.88 25.26 2.15
C GLY A 20 1.03 24.77 3.33
N ARG A 21 0.16 23.77 3.11
CA ARG A 21 -0.56 23.07 4.19
C ARG A 21 0.13 21.76 4.50
N ASN A 22 0.41 21.54 5.79
CA ASN A 22 1.01 20.31 6.28
C ASN A 22 -0.04 19.48 7.02
N TYR A 23 -0.13 18.23 6.62
CA TYR A 23 -0.99 17.21 7.20
C TYR A 23 -0.12 16.09 7.74
N THR A 24 -0.50 15.56 8.89
CA THR A 24 0.08 14.34 9.45
C THR A 24 -1.03 13.32 9.59
N TYR A 25 -0.85 12.18 8.94
CA TYR A 25 -1.76 11.04 9.00
C TYR A 25 -1.11 9.94 9.80
N ASN A 26 -1.81 9.40 10.79
CA ASN A 26 -1.46 8.18 11.49
C ASN A 26 -2.47 7.10 11.05
N ILE A 27 -2.02 6.20 10.18
CA ILE A 27 -2.82 5.10 9.62
C ILE A 27 -3.00 4.04 10.71
N ILE A 28 -4.24 3.90 11.19
CA ILE A 28 -4.61 2.89 12.18
C ILE A 28 -4.95 1.59 11.47
N GLU A 29 -5.81 1.67 10.46
CA GLU A 29 -6.18 0.55 9.61
C GLU A 29 -6.15 0.99 8.14
N GLU A 30 -5.34 0.33 7.32
CA GLU A 30 -5.19 0.69 5.91
C GLU A 30 -6.45 0.39 5.09
N GLY A 31 -7.27 -0.56 5.52
CA GLY A 31 -8.44 -1.02 4.78
C GLY A 31 -8.10 -1.68 3.43
N ASN A 32 -9.13 -2.15 2.74
CA ASN A 32 -9.00 -2.84 1.44
C ASN A 32 -10.00 -2.29 0.43
N TYR A 33 -9.68 -2.38 -0.85
CA TYR A 33 -10.67 -2.08 -1.89
C TYR A 33 -11.61 -3.26 -2.10
N LEU A 34 -12.91 -2.97 -2.17
CA LEU A 34 -13.90 -3.96 -2.60
C LEU A 34 -13.65 -4.43 -4.04
N PRO A 35 -14.24 -5.58 -4.44
CA PRO A 35 -14.24 -6.03 -5.84
C PRO A 35 -14.74 -4.93 -6.79
N VAL A 36 -14.30 -5.00 -8.06
CA VAL A 36 -14.57 -3.94 -9.07
C VAL A 36 -16.06 -3.61 -9.19
N ALA A 37 -16.94 -4.61 -9.06
CA ALA A 37 -18.39 -4.44 -9.13
C ALA A 37 -18.96 -3.48 -8.07
N TYR A 38 -18.30 -3.35 -6.91
CA TYR A 38 -18.78 -2.56 -5.77
C TYR A 38 -17.86 -1.39 -5.43
N LEU A 39 -16.75 -1.23 -6.15
CA LEU A 39 -15.74 -0.22 -5.87
C LEU A 39 -16.28 1.19 -6.15
N LYS A 40 -16.25 2.05 -5.14
CA LYS A 40 -16.68 3.45 -5.25
C LYS A 40 -15.48 4.39 -5.37
N TYR A 41 -15.75 5.56 -5.94
CA TYR A 41 -14.78 6.63 -6.15
C TYR A 41 -15.32 7.96 -5.62
N THR A 42 -14.42 8.87 -5.25
CA THR A 42 -14.81 10.26 -4.91
C THR A 42 -15.31 11.00 -6.16
N LYS A 43 -16.24 11.96 -6.00
CA LYS A 43 -17.00 12.61 -7.10
C LYS A 43 -16.22 13.57 -8.03
N ARG A 44 -14.89 13.54 -8.08
CA ARG A 44 -14.08 14.41 -8.98
C ARG A 44 -13.57 13.64 -10.21
N GLN A 45 -13.22 14.36 -11.28
CA GLN A 45 -12.40 13.78 -12.36
C GLN A 45 -11.13 13.18 -11.73
N ASN A 46 -10.79 11.94 -12.08
CA ASN A 46 -9.74 11.16 -11.43
C ASN A 46 -9.95 10.97 -9.92
N GLY A 47 -11.19 10.67 -9.52
CA GLY A 47 -11.56 10.40 -8.14
C GLY A 47 -10.73 9.30 -7.48
N PHE A 48 -10.57 9.40 -6.17
CA PHE A 48 -9.82 8.42 -5.38
C PHE A 48 -10.70 7.21 -5.06
N GLN A 49 -10.11 6.01 -5.13
CA GLN A 49 -10.78 4.77 -4.73
C GLN A 49 -11.08 4.80 -3.24
N ILE A 50 -12.28 4.38 -2.84
CA ILE A 50 -12.72 4.41 -1.45
C ILE A 50 -12.49 3.04 -0.81
N PRO A 51 -11.58 2.91 0.17
CA PRO A 51 -11.33 1.66 0.88
C PRO A 51 -12.45 1.33 1.88
N ASP A 52 -12.64 0.05 2.14
CA ASP A 52 -13.46 -0.48 3.23
C ASP A 52 -12.57 -0.80 4.44
N ASN A 53 -13.15 -0.76 5.65
CA ASN A 53 -12.48 -0.93 6.94
C ASN A 53 -11.20 -0.09 7.05
N TYR A 54 -11.32 1.19 6.69
CA TYR A 54 -10.21 2.13 6.74
C TYR A 54 -10.36 3.06 7.94
N GLU A 55 -9.27 3.26 8.67
CA GLU A 55 -9.21 4.13 9.84
C GLU A 55 -7.90 4.92 9.85
N VAL A 56 -8.02 6.24 10.00
CA VAL A 56 -6.89 7.16 10.03
C VAL A 56 -7.11 8.24 11.06
N GLU A 57 -6.07 8.53 11.82
CA GLU A 57 -5.97 9.77 12.59
C GLU A 57 -5.30 10.82 11.73
N MET A 58 -5.89 12.01 11.68
CA MET A 58 -5.39 13.10 10.87
C MET A 58 -5.26 14.36 11.71
N SER A 59 -4.16 15.07 11.51
CA SER A 59 -3.96 16.39 12.11
C SER A 59 -3.43 17.40 11.10
N TRP A 60 -3.86 18.66 11.25
CA TRP A 60 -3.42 19.77 10.39
C TRP A 60 -3.08 21.03 11.22
N ILE A 61 -1.92 21.62 10.91
CA ILE A 61 -1.33 22.93 11.34
C ILE A 61 -1.29 23.31 12.85
N LYS A 62 -0.11 23.86 13.22
CA LYS A 62 0.42 24.47 14.46
C LYS A 62 0.36 23.67 15.79
N PRO A 63 1.50 23.49 16.50
CA PRO A 63 1.61 22.68 17.73
C PRO A 63 0.63 23.04 18.86
N LYS A 64 0.15 24.29 18.89
CA LYS A 64 -0.65 24.84 20.00
C LYS A 64 -2.17 24.64 19.86
N LYS A 65 -2.67 24.26 18.68
CA LYS A 65 -4.10 24.01 18.40
C LYS A 65 -4.26 22.89 17.37
N ARG A 66 -3.63 21.74 17.62
CA ARG A 66 -3.74 20.59 16.73
C ARG A 66 -5.19 20.11 16.70
N HIS A 67 -5.86 20.31 15.57
CA HIS A 67 -7.12 19.61 15.30
C HIS A 67 -6.77 18.16 14.99
N LEU A 68 -7.01 17.30 15.97
CA LEU A 68 -6.87 15.86 15.82
C LEU A 68 -8.26 15.28 15.59
N VAL A 69 -8.43 14.63 14.45
CA VAL A 69 -9.66 13.90 14.13
C VAL A 69 -9.32 12.48 13.76
N ARG A 70 -10.25 11.57 14.02
CA ARG A 70 -10.19 10.18 13.56
C ARG A 70 -11.26 9.99 12.50
N CYS A 71 -10.84 9.53 11.34
CA CYS A 71 -11.71 9.31 10.20
C CYS A 71 -11.82 7.82 9.92
N ILE A 72 -13.06 7.34 9.77
CA ILE A 72 -13.35 5.93 9.54
C ILE A 72 -14.20 5.80 8.27
N ILE A 73 -13.91 4.80 7.46
CA ILE A 73 -14.75 4.40 6.33
C ILE A 73 -15.07 2.91 6.48
N LYS A 74 -16.37 2.60 6.47
CA LYS A 74 -16.89 1.23 6.42
C LYS A 74 -18.00 1.15 5.40
N TYR A 75 -18.07 0.04 4.68
CA TYR A 75 -19.15 -0.24 3.76
C TYR A 75 -20.29 -0.96 4.48
N VAL A 76 -21.51 -0.48 4.26
CA VAL A 76 -22.76 -1.13 4.66
C VAL A 76 -23.62 -1.25 3.40
N ASP A 77 -24.08 -2.46 3.09
CA ASP A 77 -24.86 -2.75 1.88
C ASP A 77 -24.20 -2.19 0.60
N ASN A 78 -22.89 -2.42 0.45
CA ASN A 78 -22.06 -1.95 -0.68
C ASN A 78 -21.97 -0.42 -0.83
N ASN A 79 -22.36 0.35 0.20
CA ASN A 79 -22.23 1.80 0.22
C ASN A 79 -21.28 2.27 1.33
N PRO A 80 -20.31 3.14 1.03
CA PRO A 80 -19.39 3.66 2.03
C PRO A 80 -20.09 4.64 2.94
N ILE A 81 -19.93 4.43 4.25
CA ILE A 81 -20.31 5.36 5.29
C ILE A 81 -19.02 5.98 5.84
N TYR A 82 -19.08 7.29 6.07
CA TYR A 82 -17.94 8.11 6.47
C TYR A 82 -18.18 8.65 7.87
N TRP A 83 -17.26 8.40 8.78
CA TRP A 83 -17.28 8.96 10.12
C TRP A 83 -16.11 9.92 10.34
N VAL A 84 -16.39 11.00 11.05
CA VAL A 84 -15.38 11.91 11.61
C VAL A 84 -15.62 11.98 13.11
N CYS A 85 -14.68 11.44 13.88
CA CYS A 85 -14.70 11.47 15.34
C CYS A 85 -13.70 12.52 15.85
N TYR A 86 -14.12 13.32 16.82
CA TYR A 86 -13.38 14.49 17.29
C TYR A 86 -13.67 14.83 18.76
N GLY A 87 -12.95 15.81 19.30
CA GLY A 87 -12.99 16.16 20.72
C GLY A 87 -12.08 15.27 21.56
N ASN A 88 -12.06 15.51 22.87
CA ASN A 88 -11.25 14.72 23.79
C ASN A 88 -11.66 13.25 23.70
N ASN A 89 -10.68 12.36 23.49
CA ASN A 89 -10.88 10.92 23.33
C ASN A 89 -11.96 10.54 22.28
N TYR A 90 -12.14 11.37 21.25
CA TYR A 90 -13.11 11.12 20.17
C TYR A 90 -14.57 11.00 20.62
N GLN A 91 -14.95 11.70 21.70
CA GLN A 91 -16.30 11.64 22.28
C GLN A 91 -17.43 12.12 21.34
N HIS A 92 -17.10 12.92 20.33
CA HIS A 92 -18.08 13.39 19.34
C HIS A 92 -17.88 12.66 18.02
N GLN A 93 -18.98 12.36 17.33
CA GLN A 93 -18.97 11.67 16.04
C GLN A 93 -19.96 12.32 15.07
N ILE A 94 -19.54 12.38 13.82
CA ILE A 94 -20.38 12.81 12.70
C ILE A 94 -20.35 11.70 11.67
N LYS A 95 -21.52 11.35 11.15
CA LYS A 95 -21.74 10.33 10.13
C LYS A 95 -22.24 10.98 8.85
N SER A 96 -21.72 10.56 7.71
CA SER A 96 -22.32 10.83 6.40
C SER A 96 -22.40 9.55 5.58
N GLU A 97 -23.54 9.32 4.95
CA GLU A 97 -23.75 8.27 3.95
C GLU A 97 -23.59 8.82 2.52
N LYS A 98 -23.39 10.14 2.39
CA LYS A 98 -23.36 10.83 1.09
C LYS A 98 -21.96 10.85 0.48
N SER A 99 -20.96 11.30 1.25
CA SER A 99 -19.56 11.37 0.82
C SER A 99 -18.62 11.79 1.95
N CYS A 100 -17.32 11.55 1.79
CA CYS A 100 -16.29 12.10 2.69
C CYS A 100 -16.29 13.64 2.74
N SER A 101 -16.60 14.32 1.63
CA SER A 101 -16.68 15.79 1.61
C SER A 101 -17.89 16.33 2.38
N ASP A 102 -19.00 15.59 2.35
CA ASP A 102 -20.18 15.91 3.16
C ASP A 102 -19.88 15.71 4.65
N ALA A 103 -19.25 14.59 5.04
CA ALA A 103 -18.77 14.36 6.41
C ALA A 103 -17.84 15.49 6.89
N ALA A 104 -16.85 15.87 6.07
CA ALA A 104 -15.93 16.96 6.39
C ALA A 104 -16.63 18.33 6.53
N SER A 105 -17.68 18.57 5.74
CA SER A 105 -18.48 19.80 5.83
C SER A 105 -19.35 19.82 7.08
N LEU A 106 -19.96 18.68 7.45
CA LEU A 106 -20.72 18.53 8.69
C LEU A 106 -19.82 18.75 9.90
N TYR A 107 -18.59 18.21 9.87
CA TYR A 107 -17.59 18.45 10.90
C TYR A 107 -17.21 19.93 11.03
N ALA A 108 -16.95 20.62 9.92
CA ALA A 108 -16.66 22.05 9.95
C ALA A 108 -17.80 22.85 10.62
N LYS A 109 -19.05 22.55 10.26
CA LYS A 109 -20.24 23.17 10.87
C LYS A 109 -20.43 22.83 12.35
N ALA A 110 -20.02 21.63 12.78
CA ALA A 110 -20.13 21.24 14.17
C ALA A 110 -19.08 21.95 15.06
N LEU A 111 -17.94 22.35 14.48
CA LEU A 111 -16.97 23.21 15.16
C LEU A 111 -17.43 24.67 15.20
N ASP A 112 -17.99 25.16 14.09
CA ASP A 112 -18.45 26.53 13.92
C ASP A 112 -19.65 26.53 12.96
N PRO A 113 -20.89 26.67 13.46
CA PRO A 113 -22.10 26.62 12.64
C PRO A 113 -22.16 27.69 11.55
N GLU A 114 -21.49 28.83 11.75
CA GLU A 114 -21.45 29.94 10.79
C GLU A 114 -20.30 29.80 9.78
N THR A 115 -19.49 28.75 9.90
CA THR A 115 -18.31 28.59 9.06
C THR A 115 -18.67 28.47 7.59
N LYS A 116 -17.98 29.26 6.77
CA LYS A 116 -17.97 29.11 5.31
C LYS A 116 -16.82 28.20 4.84
N THR A 117 -16.00 27.72 5.77
CA THR A 117 -14.84 26.88 5.48
C THR A 117 -15.29 25.54 4.92
N ARG A 118 -14.71 25.15 3.79
CA ARG A 118 -14.90 23.82 3.19
C ARG A 118 -13.59 23.06 3.24
N HIS A 119 -13.53 22.05 4.11
CA HIS A 119 -12.43 21.08 4.08
C HIS A 119 -12.63 20.11 2.92
N SER A 120 -11.52 19.77 2.24
CA SER A 120 -11.56 18.77 1.19
C SER A 120 -11.67 17.38 1.81
N GLY A 121 -12.83 16.73 1.64
CA GLY A 121 -13.09 15.39 2.18
C GLY A 121 -11.97 14.38 1.90
N PRO A 122 -11.49 14.24 0.65
CA PRO A 122 -10.37 13.35 0.35
C PRO A 122 -9.14 13.59 1.23
N TYR A 123 -8.79 14.84 1.49
CA TYR A 123 -7.64 15.18 2.34
C TYR A 123 -7.92 14.95 3.80
N VAL A 124 -9.13 15.24 4.28
CA VAL A 124 -9.49 14.92 5.67
C VAL A 124 -9.35 13.41 5.93
N PHE A 125 -9.70 12.59 4.95
CA PHE A 125 -9.60 11.14 5.03
C PHE A 125 -8.27 10.56 4.50
N GLY A 126 -7.33 11.39 4.01
CA GLY A 126 -6.07 10.89 3.43
C GLY A 126 -6.23 9.98 2.20
N LEU A 127 -7.32 10.12 1.44
CA LEU A 127 -7.60 9.28 0.26
C LEU A 127 -6.68 9.58 -0.93
N GLN A 128 -6.06 10.75 -0.95
CA GLN A 128 -5.07 11.18 -1.95
C GLN A 128 -3.69 10.54 -1.75
N LEU A 129 -3.46 9.83 -0.64
CA LEU A 129 -2.17 9.26 -0.30
C LEU A 129 -1.84 8.08 -1.24
N GLU A 130 -1.06 8.35 -2.28
CA GLU A 130 -0.70 7.37 -3.32
C GLU A 130 -0.01 6.14 -2.73
N ILE A 131 0.80 6.31 -1.69
CA ILE A 131 1.48 5.20 -1.01
C ILE A 131 0.49 4.16 -0.46
N LEU A 132 -0.69 4.59 0.03
CA LEU A 132 -1.74 3.69 0.50
C LEU A 132 -2.41 2.97 -0.67
N GLN A 133 -2.65 3.68 -1.77
CA GLN A 133 -3.21 3.07 -2.97
C GLN A 133 -2.28 1.98 -3.52
N GLN A 134 -0.97 2.26 -3.56
CA GLN A 134 0.03 1.28 -4.01
C GLN A 134 0.10 0.08 -3.07
N ALA A 135 0.07 0.28 -1.75
CA ALA A 135 0.07 -0.80 -0.76
C ALA A 135 -1.15 -1.72 -0.92
N ARG A 136 -2.36 -1.17 -1.01
CA ARG A 136 -3.60 -1.92 -1.23
C ARG A 136 -3.58 -2.70 -2.54
N ASN A 137 -3.11 -2.08 -3.61
CA ASN A 137 -3.01 -2.73 -4.92
C ASN A 137 -1.99 -3.87 -4.91
N ALA A 138 -0.87 -3.72 -4.19
CA ALA A 138 0.11 -4.78 -4.03
C ALA A 138 -0.47 -5.98 -3.26
N LYS A 139 -1.20 -5.75 -2.16
CA LYS A 139 -1.89 -6.81 -1.41
C LYS A 139 -2.90 -7.57 -2.28
N ARG A 140 -3.73 -6.83 -3.03
CA ARG A 140 -4.71 -7.43 -3.95
C ARG A 140 -4.05 -8.27 -5.03
N ARG A 141 -2.93 -7.80 -5.61
CA ARG A 141 -2.17 -8.58 -6.60
C ARG A 141 -1.56 -9.82 -5.99
N ALA A 142 -0.98 -9.73 -4.79
CA ALA A 142 -0.43 -10.88 -4.08
C ALA A 142 -1.49 -11.96 -3.82
N ALA A 143 -2.69 -11.55 -3.38
CA ALA A 143 -3.82 -12.45 -3.17
C ALA A 143 -4.36 -13.07 -4.48
N THR A 144 -4.12 -12.44 -5.63
CA THR A 144 -4.56 -12.92 -6.96
C THR A 144 -3.48 -13.74 -7.68
N LEU A 145 -2.32 -13.96 -7.08
CA LEU A 145 -1.30 -14.79 -7.70
C LEU A 145 -1.82 -16.21 -7.87
N LYS A 146 -1.93 -16.63 -9.13
CA LYS A 146 -2.29 -18.01 -9.45
C LYS A 146 -1.17 -18.93 -8.97
N PRO A 147 -1.50 -20.09 -8.38
CA PRO A 147 -0.55 -21.18 -8.22
C PRO A 147 0.21 -21.44 -9.53
N PHE A 148 1.47 -21.88 -9.45
CA PHE A 148 2.29 -22.14 -10.63
C PHE A 148 1.62 -23.11 -11.61
N ASP A 149 0.95 -24.14 -11.08
CA ASP A 149 0.21 -25.14 -11.85
C ASP A 149 -0.98 -24.54 -12.62
N ASN A 150 -1.51 -23.41 -12.15
CA ASN A 150 -2.64 -22.70 -12.76
C ASN A 150 -2.19 -21.57 -13.71
N LEU A 151 -0.87 -21.42 -13.95
CA LEU A 151 -0.33 -20.51 -14.95
C LEU A 151 -0.40 -21.14 -16.34
N THR A 152 -0.47 -20.30 -17.38
CA THR A 152 -0.24 -20.77 -18.75
C THR A 152 1.21 -21.19 -18.92
N LEU A 153 1.52 -22.05 -19.90
CA LEU A 153 2.90 -22.45 -20.20
C LEU A 153 3.84 -21.25 -20.38
N THR A 154 3.38 -20.20 -21.05
CA THR A 154 4.12 -18.92 -21.18
C THR A 154 4.34 -18.24 -19.83
N GLY A 155 3.34 -18.26 -18.94
CA GLY A 155 3.44 -17.75 -17.57
C GLY A 155 4.45 -18.52 -16.73
N GLN A 156 4.42 -19.85 -16.80
CA GLN A 156 5.38 -20.74 -16.14
C GLN A 156 6.81 -20.46 -16.63
N ASN A 157 7.02 -20.36 -17.95
CA ASN A 157 8.32 -20.04 -18.54
C ASN A 157 8.85 -18.67 -18.11
N ASN A 158 7.98 -17.66 -18.06
CA ASN A 158 8.37 -16.32 -17.60
C ASN A 158 8.73 -16.31 -16.10
N TYR A 159 8.03 -17.10 -15.30
CA TYR A 159 8.33 -17.28 -13.88
C TYR A 159 9.68 -17.97 -13.66
N ALA A 160 9.93 -19.09 -14.36
CA ALA A 160 11.20 -19.80 -14.34
C ALA A 160 12.37 -18.91 -14.76
N LYS A 161 12.22 -18.12 -15.83
CA LYS A 161 13.23 -17.14 -16.28
C LYS A 161 13.56 -16.10 -15.20
N LYS A 162 12.54 -15.59 -14.49
CA LYS A 162 12.76 -14.63 -13.40
C LYS A 162 13.55 -15.25 -12.26
N ILE A 163 13.20 -16.47 -11.83
CA ILE A 163 13.94 -17.16 -10.77
C ILE A 163 15.36 -17.44 -11.23
N ALA A 164 15.55 -17.97 -12.44
CA ALA A 164 16.87 -18.26 -12.98
C ALA A 164 17.78 -17.02 -12.97
N LYS A 165 17.25 -15.85 -13.34
CA LYS A 165 17.99 -14.58 -13.29
C LYS A 165 18.38 -14.19 -11.86
N SER A 166 17.47 -14.36 -10.89
CA SER A 166 17.75 -14.09 -9.48
C SER A 166 18.79 -15.05 -8.89
N VAL A 167 18.66 -16.35 -9.16
CA VAL A 167 19.62 -17.39 -8.73
C VAL A 167 21.01 -17.12 -9.32
N HIS A 168 21.08 -16.77 -10.60
CA HIS A 168 22.35 -16.44 -11.26
C HIS A 168 23.02 -15.21 -10.62
N ALA A 169 22.25 -14.17 -10.28
CA ALA A 169 22.78 -13.00 -9.59
C ALA A 169 23.32 -13.34 -8.20
N ILE A 170 22.60 -14.16 -7.44
CA ILE A 170 23.05 -14.65 -6.12
C ILE A 170 24.32 -15.49 -6.26
N PHE A 171 24.35 -16.41 -7.23
CA PHE A 171 25.52 -17.23 -7.52
C PHE A 171 26.75 -16.38 -7.78
N ASN A 172 26.67 -15.38 -8.66
CA ASN A 172 27.81 -14.51 -8.97
C ASN A 172 28.30 -13.76 -7.72
N GLN A 173 27.39 -13.27 -6.88
CA GLN A 173 27.76 -12.59 -5.63
C GLN A 173 28.41 -13.53 -4.61
N THR A 174 27.87 -14.75 -4.46
CA THR A 174 28.40 -15.76 -3.53
C THR A 174 29.73 -16.32 -4.03
N ALA A 175 29.89 -16.49 -5.34
CA ALA A 175 31.12 -16.97 -5.99
C ALA A 175 32.30 -16.07 -5.66
N ILE A 176 32.14 -14.75 -5.83
CA ILE A 176 33.17 -13.75 -5.51
C ILE A 176 33.59 -13.81 -4.03
N LYS A 177 32.66 -14.11 -3.12
CA LYS A 177 32.91 -14.12 -1.67
C LYS A 177 33.51 -15.42 -1.15
N SER A 178 33.18 -16.55 -1.78
CA SER A 178 33.39 -17.88 -1.19
C SER A 178 34.48 -18.69 -1.87
N TYR A 179 34.93 -18.27 -3.06
CA TYR A 179 35.95 -18.97 -3.85
C TYR A 179 37.19 -18.10 -4.02
N HIS A 180 38.33 -18.74 -4.26
CA HIS A 180 39.57 -18.02 -4.55
C HIS A 180 39.46 -17.36 -5.95
N LEU A 181 40.19 -16.26 -6.19
CA LEU A 181 40.15 -15.54 -7.48
C LEU A 181 40.58 -16.41 -8.68
N GLU A 182 41.35 -17.46 -8.42
CA GLU A 182 41.78 -18.44 -9.44
C GLU A 182 40.70 -19.48 -9.75
N ASP A 183 39.77 -19.71 -8.83
CA ASP A 183 38.64 -20.59 -9.07
C ASP A 183 37.66 -19.90 -10.02
N LYS A 184 37.27 -20.60 -11.08
CA LYS A 184 36.26 -20.12 -12.06
C LYS A 184 34.97 -20.93 -11.90
N PRO A 185 34.18 -20.71 -10.85
CA PRO A 185 32.94 -21.44 -10.66
C PRO A 185 31.94 -21.05 -11.76
N ILE A 186 31.27 -22.05 -12.34
CA ILE A 186 30.31 -21.86 -13.45
C ILE A 186 29.00 -22.53 -13.05
N LEU A 187 27.90 -21.79 -13.14
CA LEU A 187 26.55 -22.32 -12.98
C LEU A 187 26.15 -23.07 -14.27
N LYS A 188 26.01 -24.40 -14.19
CA LYS A 188 25.76 -25.26 -15.37
C LYS A 188 24.29 -25.33 -15.77
N SER A 189 23.40 -25.64 -14.83
CA SER A 189 21.96 -25.73 -15.06
C SER A 189 21.20 -25.29 -13.81
N ILE A 190 19.94 -24.92 -14.01
CA ILE A 190 18.96 -24.68 -12.94
C ILE A 190 17.76 -25.55 -13.30
N GLU A 191 17.48 -26.51 -12.45
CA GLU A 191 16.35 -27.44 -12.61
C GLU A 191 15.29 -27.11 -11.56
N PHE A 192 14.03 -27.14 -11.99
CA PHE A 192 12.87 -26.84 -11.16
C PHE A 192 12.07 -28.12 -11.02
N ASP A 193 12.31 -28.87 -9.95
CA ASP A 193 11.45 -29.98 -9.54
C ASP A 193 10.47 -29.51 -8.47
N ASN A 194 9.31 -30.16 -8.37
CA ASN A 194 8.28 -29.89 -7.35
C ASN A 194 8.80 -30.05 -5.90
N PHE A 195 10.03 -30.54 -5.71
CA PHE A 195 10.81 -30.48 -4.49
C PHE A 195 12.23 -29.99 -4.81
N PHE A 196 12.64 -28.88 -4.19
CA PHE A 196 13.93 -28.21 -4.46
C PHE A 196 15.15 -29.12 -4.19
N ILE A 197 15.97 -29.39 -5.21
CA ILE A 197 17.35 -29.92 -5.05
C ILE A 197 18.31 -29.02 -5.84
N LEU A 198 19.28 -28.42 -5.13
CA LEU A 198 20.42 -27.70 -5.74
C LEU A 198 21.58 -28.69 -5.95
N VAL A 199 21.85 -29.08 -7.20
CA VAL A 199 23.03 -29.91 -7.52
C VAL A 199 24.23 -29.01 -7.81
N TRP A 200 25.27 -29.13 -6.99
CA TRP A 200 26.56 -28.44 -7.16
C TRP A 200 27.57 -29.37 -7.85
N GLY A 201 28.24 -28.89 -8.91
CA GLY A 201 29.32 -29.62 -9.57
C GLY A 201 30.66 -28.87 -9.49
N ARG A 202 31.70 -29.49 -8.91
CA ARG A 202 33.10 -29.06 -9.09
C ARG A 202 33.66 -29.62 -10.38
N LYS A 203 34.41 -28.81 -11.14
CA LYS A 203 35.28 -29.29 -12.23
C LYS A 203 36.71 -29.32 -11.68
N MET A 204 37.23 -30.51 -11.37
CA MET A 204 38.65 -30.67 -11.03
C MET A 204 39.45 -30.61 -12.33
N LEU A 205 40.41 -29.69 -12.40
CA LEU A 205 41.45 -29.67 -13.43
C LEU A 205 42.28 -30.96 -13.27
N LYS A 206 42.35 -31.76 -14.33
CA LYS A 206 43.34 -32.84 -14.39
C LYS A 206 44.72 -32.19 -14.59
N THR A 207 45.65 -32.62 -13.76
CA THR A 207 47.10 -32.32 -13.74
C THR A 207 47.73 -32.30 -15.12
#